data_AF-A0A838R972-F1
#
_entry.id   AF-A0A838R972-F1
#
_cell.length_a   1.000
_cell.length_b   1.000
_cell.length_c   1.000
_cell.angle_alpha   90.00
_cell.angle_beta   90.00
_cell.angle_gamma   90.00
#
_symmetry.space_group_name_H-M   'P 1'
#
loop_
_entity.id
_entity.type
_entity.pdbx_description
1 polymer ?
#
loop_
_entity_poly.entity_id
_entity_poly.type
_entity_poly.pdbx_seq_one_letter_code
_entity_poly.pdbx_strand_id
1 'polypeptide(L)' 'KWVGGIATLAQGEQGQFTVEVEPGNYALICFVPDAKDGKPHLAHGMAKTIKVG' A
#
# COMPACT_ATOMS: atom_id res chain seq x y z
N LYS A 1 -11.47 5.66 7.50
CA LYS A 1 -11.27 6.61 6.37
C LYS A 1 -10.14 6.08 5.51
N TRP A 2 -10.31 6.00 4.19
CA TRP A 2 -9.20 5.65 3.30
C TRP A 2 -8.25 6.83 3.15
N VAL A 3 -6.96 6.55 3.15
CA VAL A 3 -5.91 7.50 2.81
C VAL A 3 -5.25 6.95 1.55
N GLY A 4 -4.96 7.83 0.58
CA GLY A 4 -4.10 7.48 -0.53
C GLY A 4 -2.67 7.19 -0.08
N GLY A 5 -1.76 7.07 -1.04
CA GLY A 5 -0.35 6.83 -0.77
C GLY A 5 0.45 7.06 -2.04
N ILE A 6 1.48 6.24 -2.24
CA ILE A 6 2.30 6.29 -3.45
C ILE A 6 1.53 5.65 -4.61
N ALA A 7 1.62 6.26 -5.79
CA ALA A 7 1.15 5.67 -7.04
C ALA A 7 2.06 4.50 -7.50
N THR A 8 1.96 4.08 -8.75
CA THR A 8 2.89 3.09 -9.31
C THR A 8 4.30 3.65 -9.40
N LEU A 9 5.30 2.82 -9.03
CA LEU A 9 6.72 3.10 -9.21
C LEU A 9 7.30 2.09 -10.21
N ALA A 10 8.17 2.55 -11.10
CA ALA A 10 8.94 1.68 -11.97
C ALA A 10 10.04 0.95 -11.18
N GLN A 11 10.59 -0.12 -11.76
CA GLN A 11 11.68 -0.87 -11.15
C GLN A 11 12.89 0.05 -10.88
N GLY A 12 13.35 0.08 -9.62
CA GLY A 12 14.48 0.90 -9.18
C GLY A 12 14.09 2.30 -8.68
N GLU A 13 12.84 2.72 -8.87
CA GLU A 13 12.34 3.97 -8.31
C GLU A 13 12.00 3.82 -6.82
N GLN A 14 12.04 4.93 -6.10
CA GLN A 14 11.65 5.02 -4.70
C GLN A 14 10.62 6.14 -4.54
N GLY A 15 9.64 5.90 -3.68
CA GLY A 15 8.64 6.89 -3.30
C GLY A 15 8.50 6.92 -1.79
N GLN A 16 8.13 8.08 -1.26
CA GLN A 16 7.82 8.28 0.15
C GLN A 16 6.53 9.11 0.24
N PHE A 17 5.70 8.81 1.23
CA PHE A 17 4.54 9.63 1.55
C PHE A 17 4.40 9.72 3.07
N THR A 18 3.83 10.84 3.53
CA THR A 18 3.58 11.09 4.94
C THR A 18 2.08 11.32 5.13
N VAL A 19 1.52 10.74 6.19
CA VAL A 19 0.12 10.91 6.56
C VAL A 19 0.02 11.05 8.08
N GLU A 20 -0.87 11.93 8.51
CA GLU A 20 -1.30 12.03 9.90
C GLU A 20 -2.52 11.13 10.12
N VAL A 21 -2.45 10.29 11.16
CA VAL A 21 -3.49 9.35 11.54
C VAL A 21 -3.65 9.34 13.06
N GLU A 22 -4.88 9.15 13.53
CA GLU A 22 -5.16 8.96 14.96
C GLU A 22 -4.60 7.61 15.46
N PRO A 23 -4.42 7.40 16.77
CA PRO A 23 -4.13 6.08 17.32
C PRO A 23 -5.15 5.02 16.85
N GLY A 24 -4.66 3.87 16.42
CA GLY A 24 -5.51 2.82 15.85
C GLY A 24 -4.74 1.73 15.11
N ASN A 25 -5.49 0.79 14.53
CA ASN A 25 -4.95 -0.26 13.67
C ASN A 25 -5.20 0.10 12.21
N TYR A 26 -4.15 0.02 11.39
CA TYR A 26 -4.18 0.40 9.98
C TYR A 26 -3.68 -0.75 9.11
N ALA A 27 -4.18 -0.81 7.88
CA ALA A 27 -3.70 -1.72 6.86
C ALA A 27 -3.10 -0.92 5.69
N LEU A 28 -1.88 -1.28 5.32
CA LEU A 28 -1.20 -0.85 4.10
C LEU A 28 -1.51 -1.91 3.04
N ILE A 29 -2.21 -1.52 1.97
CA ILE A 29 -2.74 -2.46 0.97
C ILE A 29 -2.40 -1.95 -0.43
N CYS A 30 -1.91 -2.83 -1.31
CA CYS A 30 -1.66 -2.51 -2.71
C CYS A 30 -2.71 -3.15 -3.62
N PHE A 31 -3.36 -2.32 -4.44
CA PHE A 31 -4.37 -2.74 -5.42
C PHE A 31 -3.88 -2.69 -6.87
N VAL A 32 -2.60 -2.41 -7.10
CA VAL A 32 -2.01 -2.39 -8.45
C VAL A 32 -2.14 -3.79 -9.07
N PRO A 33 -2.66 -3.91 -10.30
CA PRO A 33 -2.67 -5.18 -11.03
C PRO A 33 -1.26 -5.67 -11.34
N ASP A 34 -0.97 -6.94 -11.05
CA ASP A 34 0.28 -7.58 -11.41
C ASP A 34 0.40 -7.72 -12.93
N ALA A 35 1.57 -7.40 -13.48
CA ALA A 35 1.79 -7.44 -14.92
C ALA A 35 1.77 -8.85 -15.51
N LYS A 36 1.95 -9.90 -14.70
CA LYS A 36 1.99 -11.31 -15.13
C LYS A 36 0.60 -11.93 -15.23
N ASP A 37 -0.28 -11.64 -14.26
CA ASP A 37 -1.59 -12.31 -14.16
C ASP A 37 -2.80 -11.38 -14.01
N GLY A 38 -2.59 -10.07 -13.95
CA GLY A 38 -3.64 -9.04 -13.85
C GLY A 38 -4.37 -9.01 -12.51
N LYS A 39 -4.03 -9.87 -11.55
CA LYS A 39 -4.62 -9.86 -10.21
C LYS A 39 -4.02 -8.72 -9.38
N PRO A 40 -4.78 -8.10 -8.46
CA PRO A 40 -4.21 -7.08 -7.59
C PRO A 40 -3.09 -7.68 -6.74
N HIS A 41 -2.03 -6.91 -6.47
CA HIS A 41 -0.92 -7.36 -5.63
C HIS A 41 -1.37 -7.82 -4.21
N LEU A 42 -2.51 -7.35 -3.71
CA LEU A 42 -3.15 -7.91 -2.50
C LEU A 42 -3.38 -9.42 -2.61
N ALA A 43 -3.83 -9.93 -3.76
CA ALA A 43 -4.02 -11.37 -3.98
C ALA A 43 -2.70 -12.15 -3.95
N HIS A 44 -1.58 -11.45 -4.16
CA HIS A 44 -0.22 -11.96 -4.05
C HIS A 44 0.43 -11.67 -2.67
N GLY A 45 -0.36 -11.18 -1.71
CA GLY A 45 0.07 -10.96 -0.32
C GLY A 45 0.68 -9.59 -0.02
N MET A 46 0.58 -8.61 -0.93
CA MET A 46 1.08 -7.25 -0.70
C MET A 46 0.16 -6.44 0.22
N ALA A 47 0.09 -6.87 1.48
CA ALA A 47 -0.62 -6.20 2.56
C ALA A 47 0.20 -6.28 3.86
N LYS A 48 0.10 -5.24 4.68
CA LYS A 48 0.73 -5.19 6.00
C LYS A 48 -0.12 -4.41 6.99
N THR A 49 -0.26 -4.90 8.21
CA THR A 49 -0.92 -4.17 9.29
C THR A 49 0.10 -3.43 10.14
N ILE A 50 -0.27 -2.24 10.61
CA ILE A 50 0.49 -1.47 11.59
C ILE A 50 -0.44 -0.98 12.71
N LYS A 51 0.11 -0.86 13.92
CA LYS A 51 -0.57 -0.25 15.06
C LYS A 51 0.10 1.08 15.36
N VAL A 52 -0.70 2.14 15.43
CA VAL A 52 -0.29 3.45 15.93
C VAL A 52 -0.94 3.61 17.30
N GLY A 53 -0.16 3.98 18.31
CA GLY A 53 -0.60 4.04 19.70
C GLY A 53 0.01 5.23 20.41
#